data_AF-A0A933GXK5-F1
#
_entry.id   AF-A0A933GXK5-F1
#
_cell.length_a   1.000
_cell.length_b   1.000
_cell.length_c   1.000
_cell.angle_alpha   90.00
_cell.angle_beta   90.00
_cell.angle_gamma   90.00
#
_symmetry.space_group_name_H-M   'P 1'
#
loop_
_entity.id
_entity.type
_entity.pdbx_description
1 polymer ?
#
loop_
_entity_poly.entity_id
_entity_poly.type
_entity_poly.pdbx_seq_one_letter_code
_entity_poly.pdbx_strand_id
1 'polypeptide(L)'
;MEEIYKEYRNRANFFVVYIREAHPVDGWRTKENDRKGIEIPQAKTFEERSGVANTCAAELDLTIPMLVDGIDNRVGEAYCGWPDRLFVVGTDRRIAFRGERGPRGFKPNDMVLALKEVLGNSGSKDDMESALDKALEGDK
;
A
#
# COMPACT_ATOMS: atom_id res chain seq x y z
N MET A 1 3.74 9.07 -2.48
CA MET A 1 2.99 7.90 -3.00
C MET A 1 2.36 8.21 -4.35
N GLU A 2 1.65 9.33 -4.52
CA GLU A 2 1.03 9.72 -5.81
C GLU A 2 1.99 9.71 -7.00
N GLU A 3 3.20 10.27 -6.88
CA GLU A 3 4.18 10.23 -7.99
C GLU A 3 4.62 8.80 -8.34
N ILE A 4 4.80 7.93 -7.34
CA ILE A 4 5.10 6.51 -7.56
C ILE A 4 3.91 5.84 -8.27
N TYR A 5 2.69 6.14 -7.85
CA TYR A 5 1.50 5.61 -8.50
C TYR A 5 1.43 6.06 -9.97
N LYS A 6 1.59 7.34 -10.27
CA LYS A 6 1.59 7.87 -11.64
C LYS A 6 2.63 7.17 -12.52
N GLU A 7 3.82 6.91 -11.99
CA GLU A 7 4.92 6.24 -12.70
C GLU A 7 4.64 4.75 -12.96
N TYR A 8 4.10 4.02 -11.98
CA TYR A 8 4.03 2.54 -12.02
C TYR A 8 2.63 1.96 -12.24
N ARG A 9 1.55 2.75 -12.26
CA ARG A 9 0.16 2.27 -12.35
C ARG A 9 -0.17 1.41 -13.57
N ASN A 10 0.60 1.51 -14.65
CA ASN A 10 0.42 0.69 -15.84
C ASN A 10 1.09 -0.70 -15.72
N ARG A 11 1.88 -0.93 -14.66
CA ARG A 11 2.66 -2.14 -14.45
C ARG A 11 2.32 -2.85 -13.14
N ALA A 12 1.75 -2.14 -12.17
CA ALA A 12 1.32 -2.69 -10.90
C ALA A 12 0.03 -2.02 -10.42
N ASN A 13 -0.78 -2.76 -9.67
CA ASN A 13 -1.95 -2.23 -9.01
C ASN A 13 -1.54 -1.57 -7.68
N PHE A 14 -2.12 -0.40 -7.39
CA PHE A 14 -1.88 0.34 -6.16
C PHE A 14 -3.20 0.53 -5.42
N PHE A 15 -3.15 0.35 -4.10
CA PHE A 15 -4.26 0.62 -3.22
C PHE A 15 -3.75 1.29 -1.95
N VAL A 16 -4.48 2.28 -1.46
CA VAL A 16 -4.40 2.72 -0.06
C VAL A 16 -5.49 1.96 0.69
N VAL A 17 -5.16 1.30 1.80
CA VAL A 17 -6.16 0.66 2.66
C VAL A 17 -6.35 1.51 3.90
N TYR A 18 -7.51 2.15 4.01
CA TYR A 18 -7.90 2.90 5.20
C TYR A 18 -8.25 1.93 6.33
N ILE A 19 -7.45 1.96 7.40
CA ILE A 19 -7.62 1.13 8.60
C ILE A 19 -8.10 1.99 9.77
N ARG A 20 -8.30 1.36 10.94
CA ARG A 20 -8.67 2.06 12.18
C ARG A 20 -7.75 3.26 12.47
N GLU A 21 -8.35 4.29 13.03
CA GLU A 21 -7.73 5.58 13.32
C GLU A 21 -6.57 5.41 14.31
N ALA A 22 -5.41 6.01 14.00
CA ALA A 22 -4.26 5.99 14.92
C ALA A 22 -4.43 6.98 16.08
N HIS A 23 -5.17 8.06 15.84
CA HIS A 23 -5.31 9.18 16.78
C HIS A 23 -6.74 9.68 16.90
N PRO A 24 -7.67 8.84 17.37
CA PRO A 24 -9.06 9.23 17.52
C PRO A 24 -9.24 10.22 18.70
N VAL A 25 -10.26 11.09 18.63
CA VAL A 25 -10.52 12.09 19.69
C VAL A 25 -10.97 11.49 21.02
N ASP A 26 -11.57 10.30 20.98
CA ASP A 26 -11.94 9.48 22.13
C ASP A 26 -10.81 8.53 22.58
N GLY A 27 -9.59 8.75 22.06
CA GLY A 27 -8.38 8.02 22.44
C GLY A 27 -7.13 8.90 22.50
N TRP A 28 -6.01 8.42 21.95
CA TRP A 28 -4.74 9.13 22.01
C TRP A 28 -4.59 10.15 20.88
N ARG A 29 -4.72 11.43 21.21
CA ARG A 29 -4.60 12.57 20.29
C ARG A 29 -3.14 12.99 20.07
N THR A 30 -2.86 13.57 18.89
CA THR A 30 -1.57 14.24 18.63
C THR A 30 -1.74 15.75 18.59
N LYS A 31 -0.70 16.46 19.05
CA LYS A 31 -0.64 17.93 18.99
C LYS A 31 -0.70 18.48 17.56
N GLU A 32 -0.39 17.66 16.56
CA GLU A 32 -0.49 18.07 15.15
C GLU A 32 -1.95 18.04 14.68
N ASN A 33 -2.68 16.97 14.98
CA ASN A 33 -4.11 16.90 14.67
C ASN A 33 -4.89 18.01 15.40
N ASP A 34 -4.59 18.24 16.68
CA ASP A 34 -5.22 19.31 17.46
C ASP A 34 -4.99 20.70 16.83
N ARG A 35 -3.76 20.98 16.38
CA ARG A 35 -3.42 22.24 15.71
C ARG A 35 -4.12 22.41 14.35
N LYS A 36 -4.39 21.31 13.67
CA LYS A 36 -5.12 21.29 12.39
C LYS A 36 -6.63 21.17 12.56
N GLY A 37 -7.14 21.10 13.80
CA GLY A 37 -8.57 20.89 14.07
C GLY A 37 -9.10 19.55 13.56
N ILE A 38 -8.24 18.55 13.40
CA ILE A 38 -8.63 17.21 12.94
C ILE A 38 -9.21 16.44 14.13
N GLU A 39 -10.54 16.38 14.20
CA GLU A 39 -11.28 15.79 15.31
C GLU A 39 -12.12 14.60 14.84
N ILE A 40 -11.47 13.47 14.64
CA ILE A 40 -12.10 12.24 14.13
C ILE A 40 -12.27 11.25 15.31
N PRO A 41 -13.50 10.80 15.63
CA PRO A 41 -13.71 9.75 16.63
C PRO A 41 -13.36 8.37 16.07
N GLN A 42 -13.13 7.40 16.96
CA GLN A 42 -12.98 6.01 16.54
C GLN A 42 -14.27 5.52 15.88
N ALA A 43 -14.19 5.09 14.62
CA ALA A 43 -15.34 4.57 13.91
C ALA A 43 -15.89 3.30 14.59
N LYS A 44 -17.20 3.23 14.77
CA LYS A 44 -17.96 2.11 15.37
C LYS A 44 -18.74 1.32 14.33
N THR A 45 -18.97 1.90 13.16
CA THR A 45 -19.61 1.22 12.02
C THR A 45 -18.74 1.33 10.76
N PHE A 46 -19.00 0.45 9.80
CA PHE A 46 -18.33 0.52 8.49
C PHE A 46 -18.69 1.79 7.73
N GLU A 47 -19.93 2.29 7.86
CA GLU A 47 -20.38 3.53 7.23
C GLU A 47 -19.63 4.74 7.79
N GLU A 48 -19.47 4.83 9.11
CA GLU A 48 -18.66 5.88 9.75
C GLU A 48 -17.22 5.83 9.25
N ARG A 49 -16.59 4.66 9.25
CA ARG A 49 -15.21 4.50 8.75
C ARG A 49 -15.09 4.89 7.27
N SER A 50 -16.08 4.52 6.46
CA SER A 50 -16.11 4.86 5.03
C SER A 50 -16.26 6.37 4.83
N GLY A 51 -17.07 7.04 5.65
CA GLY A 51 -17.19 8.50 5.65
C GLY A 51 -15.85 9.18 5.96
N VAL A 52 -15.16 8.73 7.00
CA VAL A 52 -13.83 9.26 7.36
C VAL A 52 -12.79 8.98 6.27
N ALA A 53 -12.78 7.77 5.70
CA ALA A 53 -11.91 7.40 4.61
C ALA A 53 -12.11 8.30 3.38
N ASN A 54 -13.37 8.60 3.02
CA ASN A 54 -13.70 9.51 1.93
C ASN A 54 -13.19 10.94 2.20
N THR A 55 -13.41 11.46 3.41
CA THR A 55 -12.85 12.77 3.80
C THR A 55 -11.33 12.76 3.72
N CYS A 56 -10.67 11.70 4.22
CA CYS A 56 -9.23 11.56 4.15
C CYS A 56 -8.70 11.55 2.71
N ALA A 57 -9.37 10.82 1.81
CA ALA A 57 -9.01 10.78 0.40
C ALA A 57 -9.14 12.15 -0.28
N ALA A 58 -10.22 12.88 0.02
CA ALA A 58 -10.47 14.21 -0.54
C ALA A 58 -9.47 15.25 -0.02
N GLU A 59 -9.23 15.31 1.29
CA GLU A 59 -8.32 16.28 1.93
C GLU A 59 -6.85 16.05 1.52
N LEU A 60 -6.49 14.81 1.20
CA LEU A 60 -5.14 14.45 0.73
C LEU A 60 -5.01 14.46 -0.80
N ASP A 61 -6.07 14.81 -1.53
CA ASP A 61 -6.14 14.79 -3.00
C ASP A 61 -5.65 13.47 -3.60
N LEU A 62 -6.09 12.35 -3.02
CA LEU A 62 -5.62 11.03 -3.42
C LEU A 62 -6.25 10.60 -4.74
N THR A 63 -5.40 10.23 -5.70
CA THR A 63 -5.83 9.61 -6.97
C THR A 63 -5.62 8.11 -6.98
N ILE A 64 -4.86 7.59 -6.02
CA ILE A 64 -4.72 6.16 -5.76
C ILE A 64 -6.07 5.61 -5.25
N PRO A 65 -6.57 4.49 -5.80
CA PRO A 65 -7.78 3.85 -5.28
C PRO A 65 -7.67 3.55 -3.78
N MET A 66 -8.65 4.01 -3.01
CA MET A 66 -8.74 3.73 -1.58
C MET A 66 -9.74 2.60 -1.31
N LEU A 67 -9.29 1.60 -0.55
CA LEU A 67 -10.12 0.55 0.03
C LEU A 67 -10.31 0.84 1.52
N VAL A 68 -11.40 0.35 2.10
CA VAL A 68 -11.70 0.54 3.53
C VAL A 68 -11.70 -0.81 4.22
N ASP A 69 -10.91 -0.96 5.29
CA ASP A 69 -10.89 -2.18 6.09
C ASP A 69 -12.22 -2.34 6.85
N GLY A 70 -12.66 -3.58 7.00
CA GLY A 70 -13.87 -3.93 7.75
C GLY A 70 -13.77 -3.47 9.20
N ILE A 71 -14.91 -3.16 9.82
CA ILE A 71 -14.95 -2.64 11.20
C ILE A 71 -14.32 -3.60 12.23
N ASP A 72 -14.23 -4.89 11.87
CA ASP A 72 -13.55 -5.96 12.61
C ASP A 72 -12.01 -5.92 12.51
N ASN A 73 -11.43 -4.99 11.73
CA ASN A 73 -10.00 -4.72 11.57
C ASN A 73 -9.19 -5.88 10.98
N ARG A 74 -9.84 -6.81 10.28
CA ARG A 74 -9.19 -8.05 9.81
C ARG A 74 -7.97 -7.77 8.92
N VAL A 75 -8.03 -6.79 8.01
CA VAL A 75 -6.90 -6.49 7.12
C VAL A 75 -5.78 -5.80 7.88
N GLY A 76 -6.12 -4.81 8.71
CA GLY A 76 -5.16 -4.10 9.55
C GLY A 76 -4.39 -5.03 10.50
N GLU A 77 -5.07 -6.03 11.07
CA GLU A 77 -4.46 -7.04 11.94
C GLU A 77 -3.59 -8.03 11.16
N ALA A 78 -4.13 -8.62 10.08
CA ALA A 78 -3.41 -9.60 9.26
C ALA A 78 -2.09 -9.05 8.70
N TYR A 79 -2.08 -7.77 8.31
CA TYR A 79 -0.89 -7.09 7.79
C TYR A 79 -0.10 -6.33 8.87
N CYS A 80 -0.55 -6.33 10.13
CA CYS A 80 0.03 -5.50 11.18
C CYS A 80 0.24 -4.04 10.71
N GLY A 81 -0.79 -3.48 10.07
CA GLY A 81 -0.75 -2.24 9.30
C GLY A 81 -0.76 -0.97 10.15
N TRP A 82 -1.07 -1.06 11.44
CA TRP A 82 -1.12 0.10 12.33
C TRP A 82 0.30 0.59 12.73
N PRO A 83 0.54 1.91 12.80
CA PRO A 83 -0.39 3.00 12.44
C PRO A 83 -0.48 3.25 10.92
N ASP A 84 0.62 2.99 10.21
CA ASP A 84 0.70 2.90 8.75
C ASP A 84 1.76 1.85 8.39
N ARG A 85 1.67 1.29 7.18
CA ARG A 85 2.63 0.30 6.67
C ARG A 85 2.58 0.14 5.15
N LEU A 86 3.72 -0.15 4.54
CA LEU A 86 3.86 -0.40 3.10
C LEU A 86 4.08 -1.88 2.81
N PHE A 87 3.47 -2.36 1.73
CA PHE A 87 3.63 -3.73 1.24
C PHE A 87 3.79 -3.78 -0.27
N VAL A 88 4.56 -4.74 -0.76
CA VAL A 88 4.54 -5.19 -2.16
C VAL A 88 4.15 -6.66 -2.15
N VAL A 89 3.12 -7.00 -2.91
CA VAL A 89 2.69 -8.38 -3.14
C VAL A 89 3.11 -8.78 -4.55
N GLY A 90 3.88 -9.85 -4.67
CA GLY A 90 4.36 -10.38 -5.94
C GLY A 90 3.26 -11.05 -6.75
N THR A 91 3.54 -11.32 -8.03
CA THR A 91 2.64 -12.04 -8.94
C THR A 91 2.40 -13.49 -8.50
N ASP A 92 3.32 -14.06 -7.72
CA ASP A 92 3.21 -15.36 -7.05
C ASP A 92 2.35 -15.33 -5.78
N ARG A 93 1.72 -14.18 -5.49
CA ARG A 93 0.86 -13.92 -4.32
C ARG A 93 1.61 -13.95 -2.98
N ARG A 94 2.93 -13.80 -2.98
CA ARG A 94 3.75 -13.68 -1.77
C ARG A 94 4.11 -12.24 -1.47
N ILE A 95 4.42 -11.95 -0.21
CA ILE A 95 4.90 -10.63 0.20
C ILE A 95 6.36 -10.50 -0.24
N ALA A 96 6.61 -9.68 -1.25
CA ALA A 96 7.94 -9.34 -1.73
C ALA A 96 8.58 -8.24 -0.88
N PHE A 97 7.76 -7.38 -0.27
CA PHE A 97 8.23 -6.34 0.65
C PHE A 97 7.22 -6.09 1.77
N ARG A 98 7.74 -5.95 2.98
CA ARG A 98 7.01 -5.54 4.18
C ARG A 98 7.81 -4.43 4.85
N GLY A 99 7.31 -3.20 4.78
CA GLY A 99 7.91 -2.07 5.47
C GLY A 99 7.85 -2.23 6.99
N GLU A 100 8.61 -1.42 7.72
CA GLU A 100 8.49 -1.31 9.17
C GLU A 100 7.24 -0.49 9.56
N ARG A 101 6.85 -0.53 10.84
CA ARG A 101 5.70 0.25 11.32
C ARG A 101 5.95 1.76 11.26
N GLY A 102 4.92 2.51 10.89
CA GLY A 102 4.92 3.96 10.84
C GLY A 102 5.08 4.70 12.17
N PRO A 103 5.32 6.02 12.10
CA PRO A 103 5.62 6.76 10.87
C PRO A 103 7.10 6.58 10.43
N ARG A 104 7.99 6.19 11.35
CA ARG A 104 9.44 6.07 11.07
C ARG A 104 9.78 4.93 10.08
N GLY A 105 8.94 3.90 10.00
CA GLY A 105 9.09 2.79 9.07
C GLY A 105 8.47 3.02 7.69
N PHE A 106 7.73 4.11 7.49
CA PHE A 106 7.09 4.42 6.22
C PHE A 106 8.12 4.95 5.22
N LYS A 107 8.72 4.04 4.44
CA LYS A 107 9.80 4.34 3.50
C LYS A 107 9.41 3.96 2.06
N PRO A 108 8.80 4.86 1.29
CA PRO A 108 8.38 4.60 -0.09
C PRO A 108 9.53 4.23 -1.02
N ASN A 109 10.74 4.76 -0.80
CA ASN A 109 11.89 4.44 -1.66
C ASN A 109 12.32 2.97 -1.52
N ASP A 110 12.34 2.43 -0.31
CA ASP A 110 12.65 1.01 -0.06
C ASP A 110 11.61 0.11 -0.72
N MET A 111 10.32 0.49 -0.64
CA MET A 111 9.23 -0.20 -1.33
C MET A 111 9.39 -0.18 -2.86
N VAL A 112 9.81 0.96 -3.44
CA VAL A 112 10.04 1.09 -4.89
C VAL A 112 11.18 0.19 -5.38
N LEU A 113 12.24 0.02 -4.59
CA LEU A 113 13.32 -0.92 -4.94
C LEU A 113 12.79 -2.35 -5.07
N ALA A 114 12.00 -2.81 -4.09
CA ALA A 114 11.38 -4.12 -4.16
C ALA A 114 10.35 -4.25 -5.29
N LEU A 115 9.57 -3.19 -5.56
CA LEU A 115 8.66 -3.16 -6.69
C LEU A 115 9.41 -3.32 -8.02
N LYS A 116 10.55 -2.64 -8.20
CA LYS A 116 11.38 -2.76 -9.40
C LYS A 116 11.93 -4.18 -9.57
N GLU A 117 12.32 -4.84 -8.49
CA GLU A 117 12.76 -6.24 -8.52
C GLU A 117 11.62 -7.17 -8.97
N VAL A 118 10.42 -7.03 -8.38
CA VAL A 118 9.24 -7.81 -8.79
C VAL A 118 8.89 -7.58 -10.27
N LEU A 119 8.97 -6.33 -10.74
CA LEU A 119 8.67 -5.95 -12.12
C LEU A 119 9.78 -6.31 -13.13
N GLY A 120 11.02 -6.54 -12.65
CA GLY A 120 12.14 -7.01 -13.46
C GLY A 120 12.12 -8.53 -13.60
N ASN A 121 11.74 -9.24 -12.53
CA ASN A 121 11.60 -10.69 -12.51
C ASN A 121 10.32 -11.17 -13.21
N SER A 122 9.43 -10.27 -13.61
CA SER A 122 8.24 -10.58 -14.40
C SER A 122 8.48 -10.66 -15.91
N GLY A 123 9.73 -10.59 -16.38
CA GLY A 123 10.08 -11.10 -17.71
C GLY A 123 9.63 -12.56 -17.80
N SER A 124 8.75 -12.86 -18.74
CA SER A 124 7.96 -14.09 -18.72
C SER A 124 8.87 -15.33 -18.73
N LYS A 125 8.41 -16.42 -18.12
CA LYS A 125 9.05 -17.74 -18.31
C LYS A 125 9.20 -18.05 -19.80
N ASP A 126 8.25 -17.60 -20.61
CA ASP A 126 8.25 -17.70 -22.06
C ASP A 126 9.39 -16.89 -22.71
N ASP A 127 9.71 -15.69 -22.21
CA ASP A 127 10.87 -14.90 -22.68
C ASP A 127 12.19 -15.59 -22.32
N MET A 128 12.24 -16.26 -21.16
CA MET A 128 13.42 -16.99 -20.69
C MET A 128 13.60 -18.32 -21.42
N GLU A 129 12.53 -19.07 -21.69
CA GLU A 129 12.54 -20.30 -22.51
C GLU A 129 12.85 -19.97 -23.97
N SER A 130 12.25 -18.93 -24.55
CA SER A 130 12.55 -18.45 -25.91
C SER A 130 14.01 -17.97 -26.06
N ALA A 131 14.57 -17.33 -25.03
CA ALA A 131 15.98 -16.96 -25.01
C ALA A 131 16.91 -18.19 -24.87
N LEU A 132 16.49 -19.21 -24.11
CA LEU A 132 17.24 -20.45 -23.93
C LEU A 132 17.24 -21.32 -25.20
N ASP A 133 16.08 -21.44 -25.87
CA ASP A 133 15.95 -22.17 -27.14
C ASP A 133 16.82 -21.53 -28.24
N LYS A 134 16.81 -20.20 -28.35
CA LYS A 134 17.69 -19.48 -29.30
C LYS A 134 19.18 -19.64 -29.00
N ALA A 135 19.56 -19.76 -27.72
CA ALA A 135 20.94 -19.99 -27.35
C ALA A 135 21.42 -21.42 -27.68
N LEU A 136 20.51 -22.39 -27.71
CA LEU A 136 20.81 -23.79 -28.08
C LEU A 136 20.82 -24.03 -29.60
N GLU A 137 20.14 -23.19 -30.38
CA GLU A 137 20.13 -23.26 -31.85
C GLU A 137 21.33 -22.57 -32.53
N GLY A 138 22.05 -21.70 -31.82
CA GLY A 138 23.14 -20.87 -32.37
C GLY A 138 24.51 -21.54 -32.54
N ASP A 139 24.64 -22.84 -32.24
CA ASP A 139 25.92 -23.57 -32.22
C ASP A 139 26.01 -24.65 -33.32
N LYS A 140 25.44 -24.39 -34.50
CA LYS A 140 25.58 -25.22 -35.70
C LYS A 140 26.19 -24.47 -36.88
#